data_AF-A0A9D9P8H6-F1
#
_entry.id   AF-A0A9D9P8H6-F1
#
_cell.length_a   1.000
_cell.length_b   1.000
_cell.length_c   1.000
_cell.angle_alpha   90.00
_cell.angle_beta   90.00
_cell.angle_gamma   90.00
#
_symmetry.space_group_name_H-M   'P 1'
#
loop_
_entity.id
_entity.type
_entity.pdbx_description
1 polymer ?
#
loop_
_entity_poly.entity_id
_entity_poly.type
_entity_poly.pdbx_seq_one_letter_code
_entity_poly.pdbx_strand_id
1 'polypeptide(L)'
;MSAEQPPTESSNNAQVVVEEQLYCSLTGRPISRDEAYWAPPFITARELVTTILTTALRAPHQLGYILFAEQPNVPYAKDVREQLAQRRSAEQLKLLIGMLAVLGLLLLPVILLIFR
;
A
#
# COMPACT_ATOMS: atom_id res chain seq x y z
N MET A 1 11.88 25.54 67.03
CA MET A 1 12.76 25.00 65.98
C MET A 1 11.87 24.40 64.91
N SER A 2 11.84 25.06 63.75
CA SER A 2 11.18 24.60 62.52
C SER A 2 11.98 23.46 61.89
N ALA A 3 11.27 22.47 61.32
CA ALA A 3 11.66 21.61 60.18
C ALA A 3 10.84 20.31 60.30
N GLU A 4 10.24 19.70 59.29
CA GLU A 4 9.91 20.03 57.90
C GLU A 4 8.98 18.86 57.50
N GLN A 5 7.74 19.11 57.09
CA GLN A 5 6.87 18.05 56.56
C GLN A 5 7.35 17.69 55.15
N PRO A 6 7.71 16.43 54.86
CA PRO A 6 7.99 16.04 53.48
C PRO A 6 6.68 16.06 52.67
N PRO A 7 6.71 16.60 51.44
CA PRO A 7 5.53 16.77 50.63
C PRO A 7 5.01 15.43 50.10
N THR A 8 3.69 15.35 49.98
CA THR A 8 2.91 14.32 49.30
C THR A 8 3.34 14.15 47.85
N GLU A 9 4.09 13.10 47.52
CA GLU A 9 4.12 12.56 46.15
C GLU A 9 3.02 11.52 46.01
N SER A 10 1.82 12.00 45.66
CA SER A 10 0.86 11.16 44.96
C SER A 10 1.53 10.74 43.66
N SER A 11 2.10 9.54 43.65
CA SER A 11 2.59 8.87 42.44
C SER A 11 1.37 8.56 41.58
N ASN A 12 0.85 9.60 40.94
CA ASN A 12 -0.14 9.54 39.91
C ASN A 12 0.63 8.92 38.74
N ASN A 13 0.57 7.59 38.69
CA ASN A 13 1.05 6.76 37.61
C ASN A 13 0.29 7.27 36.37
N ALA A 14 0.86 8.28 35.72
CA ALA A 14 0.38 8.79 34.46
C ALA A 14 0.46 7.59 33.54
N GLN A 15 -0.68 6.94 33.36
CA GLN A 15 -0.83 5.87 32.41
C GLN A 15 -0.36 6.47 31.09
N VAL A 16 0.84 6.07 30.67
CA VAL A 16 1.30 6.28 29.31
C VAL A 16 0.34 5.46 28.48
N VAL A 17 -0.78 6.07 28.08
CA VAL A 17 -1.62 5.56 27.02
C VAL A 17 -0.70 5.57 25.81
N VAL A 18 -0.06 4.43 25.56
CA VAL A 18 0.60 4.18 24.28
C VAL A 18 -0.57 4.05 23.30
N GLU A 19 -1.10 5.19 22.87
CA GLU A 19 -1.91 5.25 21.66
C GLU A 19 -1.02 4.61 20.59
N GLU A 20 -1.38 3.41 20.13
CA GLU A 20 -0.67 2.71 19.08
C GLU A 20 -0.58 3.66 17.88
N GLN A 21 0.56 4.33 17.74
CA GLN A 21 0.80 5.30 16.68
C GLN A 21 0.84 4.52 15.37
N LEU A 22 -0.22 4.67 14.59
CA LEU A 22 -0.30 4.09 13.25
C LEU A 22 0.56 4.93 12.31
N TYR A 23 1.09 4.32 11.27
CA TYR A 23 1.87 5.03 10.25
C TYR A 23 1.12 4.98 8.92
N CYS A 24 1.02 6.13 8.26
CA CYS A 24 0.43 6.21 6.93
C CYS A 24 1.25 5.39 5.94
N SER A 25 0.63 4.40 5.31
CA SER A 25 1.30 3.51 4.34
C SER A 25 1.77 4.21 3.06
N LEU A 26 1.30 5.42 2.75
CA LEU A 26 1.76 6.21 1.61
C LEU A 26 2.95 7.13 1.93
N THR A 27 2.93 7.77 3.10
CA THR A 27 3.88 8.86 3.46
C THR A 27 4.80 8.52 4.62
N GLY A 28 4.54 7.43 5.34
CA GLY A 28 5.27 7.03 6.55
C GLY A 28 5.07 7.95 7.76
N ARG A 29 4.15 8.93 7.67
CA ARG A 29 3.88 9.86 8.78
C ARG A 29 3.06 9.17 9.87
N PRO A 30 3.30 9.47 11.16
CA PRO A 30 2.44 9.00 12.24
C PRO A 30 1.05 9.61 12.10
N ILE A 31 0.03 8.78 12.30
CA ILE A 31 -1.39 9.14 12.25
C ILE A 31 -2.10 8.55 13.47
N SER A 32 -3.04 9.32 14.02
CA SER A 32 -3.92 8.80 15.07
C SER A 32 -4.93 7.81 14.48
N ARG A 33 -5.42 6.90 15.32
CA ARG A 33 -6.42 5.88 14.93
C ARG A 33 -7.72 6.50 14.44
N ASP A 34 -8.12 7.65 14.98
CA ASP A 34 -9.35 8.35 14.61
C ASP A 34 -9.24 9.07 13.26
N GLU A 35 -8.01 9.35 12.84
CA GLU A 35 -7.67 9.97 11.57
C GLU A 35 -7.35 8.94 10.47
N ALA A 36 -7.13 7.68 10.83
CA ALA A 36 -6.79 6.62 9.89
C ALA A 36 -7.95 6.29 8.94
N TYR A 37 -7.69 6.44 7.65
CA TYR A 37 -8.53 5.95 6.57
C TYR A 37 -8.04 4.58 6.10
N TRP A 38 -8.88 3.56 6.22
CA TRP A 38 -8.56 2.20 5.82
C TRP A 38 -8.94 1.98 4.36
N ALA A 39 -7.96 1.65 3.54
CA ALA A 39 -8.16 1.34 2.13
C ALA A 39 -7.20 0.26 1.65
N PRO A 40 -7.46 -0.37 0.49
CA PRO A 40 -6.55 -1.36 -0.08
C PRO A 40 -5.17 -0.75 -0.35
N PRO A 41 -4.10 -1.54 -0.17
CA PRO A 41 -2.75 -1.06 -0.36
C PRO A 41 -2.52 -0.60 -1.80
N PHE A 42 -1.62 0.36 -1.95
CA PHE A 42 -1.21 0.85 -3.25
C PHE A 42 -0.15 -0.09 -3.83
N ILE A 43 -0.49 -0.76 -4.93
CA ILE A 43 0.42 -1.65 -5.67
C ILE A 43 0.73 -0.99 -7.01
N THR A 44 2.02 -0.89 -7.33
CA THR A 44 2.46 -0.33 -8.61
C THR A 44 2.34 -1.35 -9.75
N ALA A 45 2.28 -0.85 -10.98
CA ALA A 45 2.25 -1.70 -12.18
C ALA A 45 3.44 -2.67 -12.22
N ARG A 46 4.63 -2.16 -11.86
CA ARG A 46 5.88 -2.94 -11.82
C ARG A 46 5.80 -4.04 -10.77
N GLU A 47 5.39 -3.71 -9.54
CA GLU A 47 5.27 -4.69 -8.46
C GLU A 47 4.30 -5.80 -8.83
N LEU A 48 3.16 -5.46 -9.44
CA LEU A 48 2.18 -6.45 -9.92
C LEU A 48 2.83 -7.43 -10.90
N VAL A 49 3.46 -6.92 -11.95
CA VAL A 49 4.09 -7.75 -12.99
C VAL A 49 5.23 -8.58 -12.42
N THR A 50 6.11 -7.99 -11.60
CA THR A 50 7.22 -8.72 -10.99
C THR A 50 6.74 -9.80 -10.04
N THR A 51 5.68 -9.54 -9.26
CA THR A 51 5.12 -10.51 -8.32
C THR A 51 4.50 -11.67 -9.08
N ILE A 52 3.72 -11.39 -10.13
CA ILE A 52 3.13 -12.43 -11.00
C ILE A 52 4.24 -13.27 -11.65
N LEU A 53 5.24 -12.64 -12.26
CA LEU A 53 6.29 -13.34 -12.98
C LEU A 53 7.17 -14.19 -12.04
N THR A 54 7.56 -13.62 -10.89
CA THR A 54 8.36 -14.35 -9.89
C THR A 54 7.56 -15.48 -9.25
N THR A 55 6.27 -15.29 -8.98
CA THR A 55 5.40 -16.34 -8.43
C THR A 55 5.18 -17.44 -9.47
N ALA A 56 4.96 -17.09 -10.74
CA ALA A 56 4.81 -18.08 -11.81
C ALA A 56 6.04 -19.00 -11.93
N LEU A 57 7.24 -18.45 -11.74
CA LEU A 57 8.49 -19.21 -11.86
C LEU A 57 8.86 -19.97 -10.57
N ARG A 58 8.61 -19.39 -9.39
CA ARG A 58 9.07 -19.95 -8.11
C ARG A 58 8.01 -20.74 -7.35
N ALA A 59 6.74 -20.35 -7.48
CA ALA A 59 5.63 -20.92 -6.72
C ALA A 59 4.31 -20.86 -7.52
N PRO A 60 4.23 -21.55 -8.67
CA PRO A 60 3.10 -21.40 -9.61
C PRO A 60 1.75 -21.76 -8.99
N HIS A 61 1.72 -22.66 -8.00
CA HIS A 61 0.50 -23.03 -7.28
C HIS A 61 -0.10 -21.89 -6.44
N GLN A 62 0.68 -20.85 -6.11
CA GLN A 62 0.22 -19.69 -5.34
C GLN A 62 -0.28 -18.53 -6.21
N LEU A 63 -0.16 -18.61 -7.55
CA LEU A 63 -0.61 -17.57 -8.47
C LEU A 63 -2.10 -17.22 -8.28
N GLY A 64 -2.96 -18.23 -8.16
CA GLY A 64 -4.40 -18.02 -7.97
C GLY A 64 -4.69 -17.27 -6.69
N TYR A 65 -3.98 -17.59 -5.61
CA TYR A 65 -4.12 -16.87 -4.35
C TYR A 65 -3.66 -15.41 -4.49
N ILE A 66 -2.52 -15.13 -5.13
CA ILE A 66 -2.03 -13.76 -5.29
C ILE A 66 -2.95 -12.90 -6.18
N LEU A 67 -3.55 -13.50 -7.22
CA LEU A 67 -4.40 -12.77 -8.17
C LEU A 67 -5.82 -12.53 -7.65
N PHE A 68 -6.34 -13.42 -6.80
CA PHE A 68 -7.75 -13.40 -6.37
C PHE A 68 -7.94 -13.21 -4.87
N ALA A 69 -6.89 -13.25 -4.05
CA ALA A 69 -7.01 -12.94 -2.63
C ALA A 69 -7.31 -11.46 -2.41
N GLU A 70 -8.23 -11.20 -1.50
CA GLU A 70 -8.51 -9.86 -1.03
C GLU A 70 -7.32 -9.36 -0.21
N GLN A 71 -6.89 -8.13 -0.51
CA GLN A 71 -5.73 -7.54 0.14
C GLN A 71 -6.15 -6.87 1.46
N PRO A 72 -5.39 -7.06 2.54
CA PRO A 72 -5.72 -6.45 3.82
C PRO A 72 -5.65 -4.92 3.70
N ASN A 73 -6.68 -4.24 4.21
CA ASN A 73 -6.70 -2.77 4.22
C ASN A 73 -5.59 -2.22 5.11
N VAL A 74 -4.91 -1.18 4.62
CA VAL A 74 -3.83 -0.48 5.31
C VAL A 74 -4.24 0.93 5.68
N PRO A 75 -3.64 1.52 6.73
CA PRO A 75 -4.02 2.85 7.18
C PRO A 75 -3.36 3.94 6.30
N TYR A 76 -4.17 4.92 5.92
CA TYR A 76 -3.79 6.13 5.19
C TYR A 76 -4.25 7.37 5.95
N ALA A 77 -3.55 8.49 5.80
CA ALA A 77 -4.03 9.77 6.31
C ALA A 77 -5.18 10.30 5.42
N LYS A 78 -6.17 11.01 5.99
CA LYS A 78 -7.35 11.50 5.23
C LYS A 78 -6.99 12.55 4.17
N ASP A 79 -5.95 13.34 4.41
CA ASP A 79 -5.43 14.40 3.54
C ASP A 79 -4.78 13.87 2.25
N VAL A 80 -4.30 12.63 2.24
CA VAL A 80 -3.62 12.02 1.08
C VAL A 80 -4.55 11.22 0.15
N ARG A 81 -5.87 11.24 0.37
CA ARG A 81 -6.83 10.50 -0.47
C ARG A 81 -6.78 10.89 -1.94
N GLU A 82 -6.76 12.19 -2.24
CA GLU A 82 -6.67 12.70 -3.61
C GLU A 82 -5.34 12.31 -4.28
N GLN A 83 -4.25 12.39 -3.52
CA GLN A 83 -2.93 11.97 -4.02
C GLN A 83 -2.88 10.47 -4.31
N LEU A 84 -3.53 9.65 -3.48
CA LEU A 84 -3.66 8.21 -3.70
C LEU A 84 -4.48 7.91 -4.96
N ALA A 85 -5.59 8.61 -5.17
CA ALA A 85 -6.42 8.45 -6.38
C ALA A 85 -5.64 8.81 -7.66
N GLN A 86 -4.92 9.93 -7.65
CA GLN A 86 -4.08 10.35 -8.79
C GLN A 86 -2.93 9.38 -9.07
N ARG A 87 -2.28 8.85 -8.02
CA ARG A 87 -1.21 7.84 -8.20
C ARG A 87 -1.77 6.53 -8.75
N ARG A 88 -2.97 6.12 -8.33
CA ARG A 88 -3.65 4.91 -8.85
C ARG A 88 -3.97 5.03 -10.34
N SER A 89 -4.51 6.15 -10.80
CA SER A 89 -4.81 6.35 -12.23
C SER A 89 -3.53 6.36 -13.08
N ALA A 90 -2.45 6.96 -12.57
CA ALA A 90 -1.16 6.93 -13.26
C ALA A 90 -0.59 5.51 -13.38
N GLU A 91 -0.65 4.69 -12.32
CA GLU A 91 -0.21 3.29 -12.39
C GLU A 91 -1.12 2.43 -13.28
N GLN A 92 -2.44 2.66 -13.25
CA GLN A 92 -3.37 1.97 -14.14
C GLN A 92 -3.11 2.30 -15.62
N LEU A 93 -2.79 3.56 -15.93
CA LEU A 93 -2.42 3.95 -17.29
C LEU A 93 -1.13 3.23 -17.75
N LYS A 94 -0.15 3.07 -16.86
CA LYS A 94 1.07 2.30 -17.17
C LYS A 94 0.74 0.84 -17.49
N LEU A 95 -0.14 0.21 -16.71
CA LEU A 95 -0.61 -1.16 -16.99
C LEU A 95 -1.33 -1.25 -18.34
N LEU A 96 -2.21 -0.29 -18.65
CA LEU A 96 -2.94 -0.26 -19.91
C LEU A 96 -1.99 -0.11 -21.11
N ILE A 97 -1.06 0.84 -21.06
CA ILE A 97 -0.06 1.03 -22.12
C ILE A 97 0.81 -0.22 -22.27
N GLY A 98 1.25 -0.82 -21.16
CA GLY A 98 2.00 -2.07 -21.18
C GLY A 98 1.25 -3.21 -21.86
N MET A 99 -0.04 -3.38 -21.54
CA MET A 99 -0.90 -4.40 -22.15
C MET A 99 -1.09 -4.15 -23.66
N LEU A 100 -1.33 -2.90 -24.07
CA LEU A 100 -1.44 -2.52 -25.48
C LEU A 100 -0.13 -2.78 -26.25
N ALA A 101 1.01 -2.49 -25.64
CA ALA A 101 2.32 -2.76 -26.25
C ALA A 101 2.55 -4.26 -26.46
N VAL A 102 2.23 -5.11 -25.47
CA VAL A 102 2.30 -6.56 -25.59
C VAL A 102 1.37 -7.07 -26.68
N LEU A 103 0.13 -6.58 -26.73
CA LEU A 103 -0.84 -6.95 -27.76
C LEU A 103 -0.34 -6.55 -29.16
N GLY A 104 0.16 -5.33 -29.32
CA GLY A 104 0.75 -4.86 -30.58
C GLY A 104 1.93 -5.73 -31.03
N LEU A 105 2.81 -6.12 -30.11
CA LEU A 105 3.94 -7.01 -30.38
C LEU A 105 3.48 -8.40 -30.88
N LEU A 106 2.40 -8.95 -30.30
CA LEU A 106 1.84 -10.24 -30.71
C LEU A 106 1.13 -10.17 -32.07
N LEU A 107 0.45 -9.06 -32.38
CA LEU A 107 -0.29 -8.88 -33.63
C LEU A 107 0.61 -8.48 -34.80
N LEU A 108 1.71 -7.78 -34.56
CA LEU A 108 2.65 -7.33 -35.59
C LEU A 108 3.08 -8.46 -36.56
N PRO A 109 3.59 -9.63 -36.13
CA PRO A 109 3.99 -10.68 -37.05
C PRO A 109 2.81 -11.25 -37.85
N VAL A 110 1.62 -11.33 -37.25
CA VAL A 110 0.40 -11.81 -37.93
C VAL A 110 0.02 -10.86 -39.05
N ILE A 111 0.01 -9.56 -38.77
CA ILE A 111 -0.25 -8.51 -39.77
C ILE A 111 0.80 -8.59 -40.88
N LEU A 112 2.09 -8.65 -40.53
CA LEU A 112 3.17 -8.78 -41.52
C LEU A 112 3.03 -10.04 -42.37
N LEU A 113 2.59 -11.17 -41.82
CA LEU A 113 2.34 -12.40 -42.57
C LEU A 113 1.14 -12.29 -43.52
N ILE A 114 0.08 -11.59 -43.12
CA ILE A 114 -1.12 -11.38 -43.95
C ILE A 114 -0.83 -10.45 -45.13
N PHE A 115 -0.02 -9.40 -44.91
CA PHE A 115 0.30 -8.39 -45.91
C PHE A 115 1.61 -8.66 -46.68
N ARG A 116 2.17 -9.88 -46.57
CA ARG A 116 3.36 -10.30 -47.32
C ARG A 116 3.02 -10.92 -48.66
#